data_AF-A0A941DLN3-F1
#
_entry.id   AF-A0A941DLN3-F1
#
_cell.length_a   1.000
_cell.length_b   1.000
_cell.length_c   1.000
_cell.angle_alpha   90.00
_cell.angle_beta   90.00
_cell.angle_gamma   90.00
#
_symmetry.space_group_name_H-M   'P 1'
#
loop_
_entity.id
_entity.type
_entity.pdbx_description
1 polymer ?
#
loop_
_entity_poly.entity_id
_entity_poly.type
_entity_poly.pdbx_seq_one_letter_code
_entity_poly.pdbx_strand_id
1 'polypeptide(L)'
;MNPTSSATLLPAYDGPERRKQRGPGFILKELDPRDVIDGEVIDGHYVTPDTEAAGYMREHCPYCPESSLQLQLKYRHVRRTHLFCEHCTRCFDALHPDGSSALAGAALTL
;
A
#
# COMPACT_ATOMS: atom_id res chain seq x y z
N MET A 1 25.28 -42.77 45.31
CA MET A 1 24.34 -41.70 45.68
C MET A 1 24.30 -40.72 44.50
N ASN A 2 23.11 -40.52 43.93
CA ASN A 2 22.79 -39.71 42.72
C ASN A 2 22.80 -38.19 43.08
N PRO A 3 22.73 -37.20 42.14
CA PRO A 3 21.65 -37.12 41.16
C PRO A 3 22.01 -36.70 39.72
N THR A 4 21.22 -37.25 38.82
CA THR A 4 20.99 -36.93 37.41
C THR A 4 20.42 -35.52 37.24
N SER A 5 21.10 -34.64 36.49
CA SER A 5 20.57 -33.34 36.07
C SER A 5 19.60 -33.52 34.89
N SER A 6 18.31 -33.54 35.20
CA SER A 6 17.24 -33.45 34.21
C SER A 6 17.13 -32.03 33.68
N ALA A 7 17.43 -31.83 32.39
CA ALA A 7 17.06 -30.61 31.69
C ALA A 7 15.55 -30.62 31.43
N THR A 8 14.82 -29.83 32.20
CA THR A 8 13.39 -29.58 32.00
C THR A 8 13.20 -28.84 30.67
N LEU A 9 12.65 -29.51 29.66
CA LEU A 9 12.15 -28.87 28.45
C LEU A 9 10.97 -27.97 28.84
N LEU A 10 11.17 -26.66 28.78
CA LEU A 10 10.06 -25.71 28.86
C LEU A 10 9.19 -25.88 27.62
N PRO A 11 7.84 -25.91 27.73
CA PRO A 11 6.99 -25.90 26.56
C PRO A 11 7.23 -24.60 25.79
N ALA A 12 7.46 -24.73 24.48
CA ALA A 12 7.49 -23.58 23.59
C ALA A 12 6.18 -22.81 23.80
N TYR A 13 6.30 -21.60 24.33
CA TYR A 13 5.19 -20.65 24.39
C TYR A 13 4.87 -20.28 22.94
N ASP A 14 3.96 -21.03 22.34
CA ASP A 14 3.29 -20.65 21.10
C ASP A 14 2.42 -19.45 21.48
N GLY A 15 3.04 -18.27 21.49
CA GLY A 15 2.33 -17.01 21.65
C GLY A 15 1.25 -16.93 20.58
N PRO A 16 0.23 -16.07 20.74
CA PRO A 16 -0.76 -15.91 19.70
C PRO A 16 -0.05 -15.31 18.49
N GLU A 17 0.41 -16.15 17.57
CA GLU A 17 0.52 -15.89 16.15
C GLU A 17 -0.89 -15.46 15.75
N ARG A 18 -1.19 -14.18 16.02
CA ARG A 18 -2.23 -13.41 15.39
C ARG A 18 -1.92 -13.56 13.93
N ARG A 19 -2.52 -14.60 13.35
CA ARG A 19 -2.52 -14.93 11.94
C ARG A 19 -2.55 -13.60 11.23
N LYS A 20 -1.40 -13.14 10.73
CA LYS A 20 -1.33 -11.97 9.87
C LYS A 20 -2.13 -12.45 8.68
N GLN A 21 -3.45 -12.24 8.72
CA GLN A 21 -4.33 -12.44 7.60
C GLN A 21 -3.73 -11.49 6.57
N ARG A 22 -2.83 -12.04 5.75
CA ARG A 22 -2.44 -11.45 4.48
C ARG A 22 -3.77 -11.37 3.79
N GLY A 23 -4.37 -10.17 3.83
CA GLY A 23 -5.54 -9.89 3.01
C GLY A 23 -5.22 -10.33 1.58
N PRO A 24 -6.23 -10.63 0.77
CA PRO A 24 -5.99 -10.94 -0.64
C PRO A 24 -5.07 -9.88 -1.22
N GLY A 25 -3.92 -10.31 -1.74
CA GLY A 25 -2.93 -9.39 -2.28
C GLY A 25 -3.57 -8.59 -3.42
N PHE A 26 -3.48 -7.28 -3.35
CA PHE A 26 -3.94 -6.44 -4.46
C PHE A 26 -3.01 -6.60 -5.66
N ILE A 27 -3.59 -6.55 -6.85
CA ILE A 27 -2.84 -6.40 -8.09
C ILE A 27 -2.63 -4.90 -8.31
N LEU A 28 -1.38 -4.45 -8.35
CA LEU A 28 -1.07 -3.06 -8.62
C LEU A 28 -1.14 -2.79 -10.12
N LYS A 29 -1.97 -1.83 -10.52
CA LYS A 29 -2.06 -1.35 -11.90
C LYS A 29 -1.50 0.07 -11.97
N GLU A 30 -0.47 0.27 -12.77
CA GLU A 30 0.09 1.60 -13.00
C GLU A 30 -0.93 2.52 -13.71
N LEU A 31 -0.94 3.78 -13.30
CA LEU A 31 -1.84 4.82 -13.78
C LEU A 31 -1.02 5.94 -14.42
N ASP A 32 -1.59 6.60 -15.43
CA ASP A 32 -1.07 7.88 -15.91
C ASP A 32 -1.27 8.93 -14.79
N PRO A 33 -0.23 9.63 -14.33
CA PRO A 33 -0.36 10.72 -13.37
C PRO A 33 -1.42 11.76 -13.76
N ARG A 34 -1.61 12.00 -15.06
CA ARG A 34 -2.62 12.95 -15.59
C ARG A 34 -4.06 12.53 -15.30
N ASP A 35 -4.30 11.24 -15.08
CA ASP A 35 -5.63 10.72 -14.76
C ASP A 35 -5.95 10.80 -13.26
N VAL A 36 -4.95 11.00 -12.40
CA VAL A 36 -5.11 10.90 -10.94
C VAL A 36 -4.92 12.20 -10.18
N ILE A 37 -4.19 13.16 -10.74
CA ILE A 37 -3.87 14.42 -10.09
C ILE A 37 -3.76 15.55 -11.12
N ASP A 38 -4.29 16.72 -10.76
CA ASP A 38 -4.13 17.95 -11.54
C ASP A 38 -2.68 18.42 -11.51
N GLY A 39 -2.19 18.91 -12.64
CA GLY A 39 -0.83 19.36 -12.81
C GLY A 39 -0.66 20.15 -14.10
N GLU A 40 0.53 20.67 -14.31
CA GLU A 40 0.88 21.49 -15.45
C GLU A 40 2.04 20.87 -16.23
N VAL A 41 2.08 21.12 -17.54
CA VAL A 41 3.23 20.73 -18.36
C VAL A 41 4.21 21.88 -18.40
N ILE A 42 5.37 21.71 -17.77
CA ILE A 42 6.46 22.67 -17.72
C ILE A 42 7.68 22.02 -18.36
N ASP A 43 8.25 22.64 -19.38
CA ASP A 43 9.41 22.13 -20.13
C ASP A 43 9.24 20.68 -20.64
N GLY A 44 8.00 20.30 -20.98
CA GLY A 44 7.68 18.94 -21.45
C GLY A 44 7.48 17.90 -20.34
N HIS A 45 7.65 18.27 -19.07
CA HIS A 45 7.41 17.42 -17.91
C HIS A 45 6.06 17.73 -17.27
N TYR A 46 5.33 16.70 -16.84
CA TYR A 46 4.10 16.88 -16.07
C TYR A 46 4.45 17.04 -14.59
N VAL A 47 4.19 18.23 -14.05
CA VAL A 47 4.51 18.61 -12.67
C VAL A 47 3.21 18.76 -11.90
N THR A 48 3.15 18.18 -10.71
CA THR A 48 1.96 18.16 -9.85
C THR A 48 2.25 18.97 -8.58
N PRO A 49 1.24 19.60 -7.96
CA PRO A 49 1.40 20.20 -6.64
C PRO A 49 1.66 19.12 -5.59
N ASP A 50 2.24 19.52 -4.47
CA ASP A 50 2.43 18.64 -3.33
C ASP A 50 1.07 18.17 -2.76
N THR A 51 0.98 16.90 -2.40
CA THR A 51 -0.22 16.29 -1.82
C THR A 51 0.07 15.62 -0.50
N GLU A 52 -0.86 15.79 0.45
CA GLU A 52 -0.77 15.14 1.76
C GLU A 52 -1.18 13.66 1.65
N ALA A 53 -0.25 12.77 1.97
CA ALA A 53 -0.54 11.35 2.07
C ALA A 53 -1.47 11.08 3.27
N ALA A 54 -2.51 10.27 3.05
CA ALA A 54 -3.38 9.79 4.11
C ALA A 54 -2.72 8.70 4.98
N GLY A 55 -1.67 8.05 4.47
CA GLY A 55 -0.88 7.06 5.18
C GLY A 55 -0.09 6.15 4.25
N TYR A 56 0.73 5.28 4.83
CA TYR A 56 1.49 4.26 4.09
C TYR A 56 0.73 2.94 4.05
N MET A 57 0.72 2.31 2.88
CA MET A 57 0.13 1.01 2.64
C MET A 57 1.14 -0.12 2.89
N ARG A 58 0.67 -1.36 2.91
CA ARG A 58 1.55 -2.54 3.07
C ARG A 58 2.22 -2.93 1.75
N GLU A 59 1.62 -2.51 0.65
CA GLU A 59 2.07 -2.71 -0.72
C GLU A 59 3.31 -1.87 -0.98
N HIS A 60 4.30 -2.49 -1.62
CA HIS A 60 5.54 -1.83 -2.02
C HIS A 60 5.48 -1.50 -3.51
N CYS A 61 6.21 -0.45 -3.91
CA CYS A 61 6.33 -0.10 -5.31
C CYS A 61 6.98 -1.25 -6.10
N PRO A 62 6.41 -1.71 -7.23
CA PRO A 62 7.01 -2.75 -8.06
C PRO A 62 8.40 -2.39 -8.60
N TYR A 63 8.71 -1.10 -8.67
CA TYR A 63 9.97 -0.56 -9.19
C TYR A 63 10.93 -0.10 -8.09
N CYS A 64 10.46 0.03 -6.85
CA CYS A 64 11.23 0.46 -5.68
C CYS A 64 10.91 -0.48 -4.51
N PRO A 65 11.55 -1.67 -4.43
CA PRO A 65 11.14 -2.73 -3.52
C PRO A 65 11.12 -2.35 -2.04
N GLU A 66 11.96 -1.39 -1.65
CA GLU A 66 12.08 -0.91 -0.26
C GLU A 66 11.14 0.26 0.06
N SER A 67 10.35 0.74 -0.92
CA SER A 67 9.43 1.87 -0.75
C SER A 67 7.99 1.40 -0.66
N SER A 68 7.40 1.55 0.53
CA SER A 68 5.96 1.42 0.73
C SER A 68 5.22 2.53 -0.02
N LEU A 69 4.08 2.16 -0.63
CA LEU A 69 3.25 3.12 -1.32
C LEU A 69 2.45 3.99 -0.35
N GLN A 70 2.29 5.27 -0.65
CA GLN A 70 1.45 6.21 0.07
C GLN A 70 0.03 6.21 -0.52
N LEU A 71 -0.99 6.24 0.34
CA LEU A 71 -2.38 6.43 -0.09
C LEU A 71 -2.66 7.93 -0.26
N GLN A 72 -3.03 8.34 -1.47
CA GLN A 72 -3.48 9.69 -1.80
C GLN A 72 -5.00 9.66 -1.98
N LEU A 73 -5.73 10.38 -1.12
CA LEU A 73 -7.19 10.44 -1.18
C LEU A 73 -7.65 11.52 -2.16
N LYS A 74 -8.85 11.33 -2.73
CA LYS A 74 -9.52 12.34 -3.56
C LYS A 74 -9.81 13.61 -2.74
N TYR A 75 -8.86 14.55 -2.77
CA TYR A 75 -8.93 15.84 -2.09
C TYR A 75 -8.12 16.89 -2.87
N ARG A 76 -8.65 18.12 -2.96
CA ARG A 76 -8.07 19.25 -3.74
C ARG A 76 -7.70 18.84 -5.18
N HIS A 77 -6.40 18.72 -5.48
CA HIS A 77 -5.86 18.46 -6.80
C HIS A 77 -5.92 16.98 -7.19
N VAL A 78 -6.22 16.07 -6.24
CA VAL A 78 -6.30 14.64 -6.52
C VAL A 78 -7.68 14.32 -7.12
N ARG A 79 -7.69 13.87 -8.38
CA ARG A 79 -8.89 13.52 -9.16
C ARG A 79 -9.53 12.21 -8.70
N ARG A 80 -8.71 11.24 -8.34
CA ARG A 80 -9.11 9.92 -7.85
C ARG A 80 -8.13 9.40 -6.81
N THR A 81 -8.66 8.66 -5.85
CA THR A 81 -7.84 7.94 -4.88
C THR A 81 -6.88 7.01 -5.61
N HIS A 82 -5.61 7.04 -5.21
CA HIS A 82 -4.55 6.24 -5.80
C HIS A 82 -3.43 5.98 -4.79
N LEU A 83 -2.55 5.05 -5.14
CA LEU A 83 -1.30 4.82 -4.44
C LEU A 83 -0.16 5.56 -5.14
N PHE A 84 0.74 6.16 -4.37
CA PHE A 84 1.84 6.98 -4.88
C PHE A 84 3.17 6.47 -4.34
N CYS A 85 4.18 6.35 -5.19
CA CYS A 85 5.55 6.06 -4.77
C CYS A 85 6.36 7.34 -4.69
N GLU A 86 6.81 7.72 -3.50
CA GLU A 86 7.62 8.92 -3.30
C GLU A 86 9.02 8.86 -3.94
N HIS A 87 9.52 7.65 -4.27
CA HIS A 87 10.85 7.47 -4.85
C HIS A 87 10.86 7.61 -6.38
N CYS A 88 9.88 7.02 -7.07
CA CYS A 88 9.83 7.03 -8.54
C CYS A 88 8.64 7.80 -9.11
N THR A 89 7.86 8.45 -8.24
CA THR A 89 6.70 9.30 -8.55
C THR A 89 5.58 8.65 -9.35
N ARG A 90 5.60 7.31 -9.49
CA ARG A 90 4.56 6.54 -10.17
C ARG A 90 3.31 6.41 -9.32
N CYS A 91 2.17 6.36 -10.01
CA CYS A 91 0.84 6.22 -9.42
C CYS A 91 0.25 4.85 -9.74
N PHE A 92 -0.47 4.26 -8.79
CA PHE A 92 -1.07 2.94 -8.95
C PHE A 92 -2.51 2.89 -8.44
N ASP A 93 -3.30 2.03 -9.07
CA ASP A 93 -4.53 1.50 -8.50
C ASP A 93 -4.23 0.18 -7.78
N ALA A 94 -5.04 -0.13 -6.77
CA ALA A 94 -5.03 -1.44 -6.11
C ALA A 94 -6.27 -2.19 -6.57
N LEU A 95 -6.07 -3.27 -7.34
CA LEU A 95 -7.18 -4.06 -7.88
C LEU A 95 -7.35 -5.36 -7.09
N HIS A 96 -8.60 -5.74 -6.87
CA HIS A 96 -8.95 -7.09 -6.48
C HIS A 96 -8.64 -8.08 -7.63
N PRO A 97 -8.56 -9.39 -7.37
CA PRO A 97 -8.33 -10.40 -8.41
C PRO A 97 -9.39 -10.42 -9.53
N ASP A 98 -10.60 -9.91 -9.27
CA ASP A 98 -11.66 -9.75 -10.26
C ASP A 98 -11.50 -8.50 -11.14
N GLY A 99 -10.45 -7.70 -10.90
CA GLY A 99 -10.13 -6.47 -11.63
C GLY A 99 -10.85 -5.22 -11.10
N SER A 100 -11.72 -5.34 -10.10
CA SER A 100 -12.35 -4.18 -9.46
C SER A 100 -11.35 -3.38 -8.65
N SER A 101 -11.46 -2.06 -8.67
CA SER A 101 -10.58 -1.18 -7.87
C SER A 101 -11.02 -1.19 -6.41
N ALA A 102 -10.08 -1.47 -5.52
CA ALA A 102 -10.24 -1.35 -4.08
C ALA A 102 -10.24 0.11 -3.60
N LEU A 103 -9.83 1.04 -4.46
CA LEU A 103 -9.73 2.48 -4.19
C LEU A 103 -10.86 3.29 -4.83
N ALA A 104 -11.57 2.71 -5.81
CA ALA A 104 -12.86 3.21 -6.25
C ALA A 104 -13.78 3.12 -5.03
N GLY A 105 -13.98 4.27 -4.38
CA GLY A 105 -14.69 4.36 -3.10
C GLY A 105 -15.92 3.48 -3.15
N ALA A 106 -16.12 2.67 -2.11
CA ALA A 106 -17.38 1.98 -1.90
C ALA A 106 -18.47 2.99 -2.24
N ALA A 107 -19.26 2.70 -3.26
CA ALA A 107 -20.51 3.38 -3.47
C ALA A 107 -21.35 3.05 -2.23
N LEU A 108 -21.11 3.78 -1.13
CA LEU A 108 -22.06 3.93 -0.07
C LEU A 108 -23.18 4.71 -0.72
N THR A 109 -24.11 3.96 -1.29
CA THR A 109 -25.49 4.38 -1.46
C THR A 109 -25.93 4.91 -0.11
N LEU A 110 -25.89 6.24 0.04
CA LEU A 110 -26.62 6.95 1.09
C LEU A 110 -28.11 6.93 0.74
#